data_AF-A0A537M4X7-F1
#
_entry.id   AF-A0A537M4X7-F1
#
_cell.length_a   1.000
_cell.length_b   1.000
_cell.length_c   1.000
_cell.angle_alpha   90.00
_cell.angle_beta   90.00
_cell.angle_gamma   90.00
#
_symmetry.space_group_name_H-M   'P 1'
#
loop_
_entity.id
_entity.type
_entity.pdbx_description
1 polymer ?
#
loop_
_entity_poly.entity_id
_entity_poly.type
_entity_poly.pdbx_seq_one_letter_code
_entity_poly.pdbx_strand_id
1 'polypeptide(L)'
;MATEQAAVHWARARAPSRRKWGVILFCCLALAPVLALFAYIRLVPIAWSVILSLYSWDLISLHKPFVGLGNYVRLMADENFIQALKNTTVYSAATVIVSTLVALPLAVFLAGKTRLAGLYQTIYFLPVITPMVPMAIAWKWIYDYNYGILNSRCGRSSS
;
A
#
# COMPACT_ATOMS: atom_id res chain seq x y z
N MET A 1 -42.46 53.77 0.28
CA MET A 1 -42.32 53.33 -1.13
C MET A 1 -40.98 52.63 -1.46
N ALA A 2 -40.16 52.19 -0.48
CA ALA A 2 -38.83 51.60 -0.77
C ALA A 2 -38.54 50.25 -0.09
N THR A 3 -39.50 49.65 0.64
CA THR A 3 -39.25 48.44 1.46
C THR A 3 -39.86 47.15 0.91
N GLU A 4 -40.65 47.18 -0.17
CA GLU A 4 -41.29 45.97 -0.72
C GLU A 4 -40.45 45.21 -1.77
N GLN A 5 -39.38 45.80 -2.31
CA GLN A 5 -38.61 45.18 -3.41
C GLN A 5 -37.50 44.23 -2.95
N ALA A 6 -37.11 44.23 -1.67
CA ALA A 6 -36.00 43.40 -1.19
C ALA A 6 -36.40 41.93 -0.95
N ALA A 7 -37.68 41.62 -0.79
CA ALA A 7 -38.14 40.30 -0.33
C ALA A 7 -38.29 39.22 -1.42
N VAL A 8 -38.20 39.57 -2.72
CA VAL A 8 -38.70 38.67 -3.79
C VAL A 8 -37.60 37.93 -4.58
N HIS A 9 -36.31 38.17 -4.32
CA HIS A 9 -35.24 37.69 -5.22
C HIS A 9 -34.44 36.46 -4.74
N TRP A 10 -34.48 36.10 -3.45
CA TRP A 10 -33.62 35.03 -2.90
C TRP A 10 -34.28 33.63 -2.93
N ALA A 11 -35.58 33.54 -3.18
CA ALA A 11 -36.34 32.28 -3.09
C ALA A 11 -36.47 31.53 -4.43
N ARG A 12 -35.39 31.41 -5.21
CA ARG A 12 -35.28 30.36 -6.25
C ARG A 12 -34.35 29.26 -5.77
N ALA A 13 -34.79 28.52 -4.77
CA ALA A 13 -34.28 27.18 -4.54
C ALA A 13 -34.52 26.38 -5.84
N ARG A 14 -33.48 26.21 -6.66
CA ARG A 14 -33.52 25.37 -7.85
C ARG A 14 -33.91 23.97 -7.40
N ALA A 15 -35.16 23.58 -7.66
CA ALA A 15 -35.60 22.20 -7.56
C ALA A 15 -34.57 21.29 -8.27
N PRO A 16 -34.23 20.11 -7.73
CA PRO A 16 -33.32 19.19 -8.40
C PRO A 16 -33.95 18.80 -9.74
N SER A 17 -33.47 19.39 -10.82
CA SER A 17 -34.00 19.14 -12.16
C SER A 17 -33.82 17.67 -12.51
N ARG A 18 -34.79 17.09 -13.20
CA ARG A 18 -34.79 15.70 -13.73
C ARG A 18 -33.50 15.30 -14.47
N ARG A 19 -32.65 16.27 -14.84
CA ARG A 19 -31.32 16.10 -15.43
C ARG A 19 -30.27 15.47 -14.49
N LYS A 20 -30.41 15.61 -13.15
CA LYS A 20 -29.45 15.05 -12.18
C LYS A 20 -29.42 13.51 -12.20
N TRP A 21 -30.57 12.87 -12.42
CA TRP A 21 -30.68 11.42 -12.51
C TRP A 21 -30.02 10.84 -13.75
N GLY A 22 -30.11 11.53 -14.90
CA GLY A 22 -29.41 11.12 -16.12
C GLY A 22 -27.88 11.17 -15.97
N VAL A 23 -27.35 12.16 -15.24
CA VAL A 23 -25.91 12.26 -14.95
C VAL A 23 -25.47 11.17 -13.97
N ILE A 24 -26.24 10.91 -12.91
CA ILE A 24 -25.93 9.83 -11.95
C ILE A 24 -25.97 8.47 -12.66
N LEU A 25 -26.99 8.21 -13.48
CA LEU A 25 -27.10 6.97 -14.24
C LEU A 25 -25.93 6.79 -15.20
N PHE A 26 -25.54 7.86 -15.92
CA PHE A 26 -24.36 7.84 -16.80
C PHE A 26 -23.06 7.56 -16.03
N CYS A 27 -22.84 8.25 -14.90
CA CYS A 27 -21.67 8.00 -14.04
C CYS A 27 -21.66 6.56 -13.50
N CYS A 28 -22.81 6.05 -13.04
CA CYS A 28 -22.93 4.67 -12.57
C CYS A 28 -22.64 3.66 -13.70
N LEU A 29 -23.17 3.87 -14.90
CA LEU A 29 -22.95 2.97 -16.04
C LEU A 29 -21.49 2.99 -16.51
N ALA A 30 -20.83 4.15 -16.47
CA ALA A 30 -19.42 4.28 -16.79
C ALA A 30 -18.50 3.64 -15.72
N LEU A 31 -18.87 3.75 -14.44
CA LEU A 31 -18.12 3.16 -13.32
C LEU A 31 -18.40 1.67 -13.13
N ALA A 32 -19.59 1.19 -13.51
CA ALA A 32 -20.03 -0.18 -13.35
C ALA A 32 -19.04 -1.23 -13.90
N PRO A 33 -18.50 -1.13 -15.14
CA PRO A 33 -17.58 -2.15 -15.64
C PRO A 33 -16.24 -2.15 -14.88
N VAL A 34 -15.74 -0.99 -14.49
CA VAL A 34 -14.49 -0.88 -13.71
C VAL A 34 -14.67 -1.47 -12.31
N LEU A 35 -15.77 -1.13 -11.64
CA LEU A 35 -16.09 -1.67 -10.33
C LEU A 35 -16.40 -3.17 -10.37
N ALA A 36 -17.10 -3.63 -11.41
CA ALA A 36 -17.38 -5.05 -11.62
C ALA A 36 -16.09 -5.86 -11.84
N LEU A 37 -15.19 -5.37 -12.70
CA LEU A 37 -13.89 -6.02 -12.91
C LEU A 37 -13.03 -5.99 -11.64
N PHE A 38 -12.98 -4.87 -10.93
CA PHE A 38 -12.26 -4.76 -9.66
C PHE A 38 -12.82 -5.74 -8.62
N ALA A 39 -14.15 -5.78 -8.47
CA ALA A 39 -14.82 -6.68 -7.54
C ALA A 39 -14.56 -8.14 -7.93
N TYR A 40 -14.67 -8.49 -9.21
CA TYR A 40 -14.45 -9.85 -9.67
C TYR A 40 -12.99 -10.28 -9.45
N ILE A 41 -12.01 -9.52 -9.94
CA ILE A 41 -10.60 -9.89 -9.86
C ILE A 41 -10.08 -9.86 -8.42
N ARG A 42 -10.63 -9.00 -7.55
CA ARG A 42 -10.13 -8.84 -6.18
C ARG A 42 -10.94 -9.61 -5.14
N LEU A 43 -12.27 -9.47 -5.14
CA LEU A 43 -13.12 -10.07 -4.10
C LEU A 43 -13.30 -11.57 -4.30
N VAL A 44 -13.38 -12.07 -5.54
CA VAL A 44 -13.54 -13.51 -5.79
C VAL A 44 -12.36 -14.32 -5.24
N PRO A 45 -11.08 -14.01 -5.53
CA PRO A 45 -9.98 -14.77 -4.96
C PRO A 45 -9.86 -14.58 -3.44
N ILE A 46 -10.24 -13.42 -2.89
CA ILE A 46 -10.27 -13.22 -1.43
C ILE A 46 -11.31 -14.15 -0.80
N ALA A 47 -12.54 -14.17 -1.33
CA ALA A 47 -13.60 -15.03 -0.85
C ALA A 47 -13.20 -16.51 -0.98
N TRP A 48 -12.61 -16.89 -2.11
CA TRP A 48 -12.10 -18.24 -2.32
C TRP A 48 -10.99 -18.61 -1.32
N SER A 49 -10.08 -17.67 -1.03
CA SER A 49 -9.01 -17.88 -0.03
C SER A 49 -9.56 -18.05 1.38
N VAL A 50 -10.61 -17.30 1.74
CA VAL A 50 -11.31 -17.42 3.03
C VAL A 50 -12.05 -18.75 3.12
N ILE A 51 -12.69 -19.19 2.03
CA ILE A 51 -13.34 -20.51 2.00
C ILE A 51 -12.26 -21.59 2.19
N LEU A 52 -11.17 -21.54 1.41
CA LEU A 52 -10.04 -22.47 1.50
C LEU A 52 -9.43 -22.54 2.90
N SER A 53 -9.32 -21.42 3.62
CA SER A 53 -8.75 -21.42 4.98
C SER A 53 -9.60 -22.19 6.00
N LEU A 54 -10.87 -22.49 5.69
CA LEU A 54 -11.75 -23.31 6.52
C LEU A 54 -11.65 -24.82 6.22
N TYR A 55 -10.98 -25.21 5.13
CA TYR A 55 -10.72 -26.62 4.80
C TYR A 55 -9.28 -26.98 5.16
N SER A 56 -9.01 -28.24 5.52
CA SER A 56 -7.62 -28.72 5.60
C SER A 56 -7.12 -28.94 4.18
N TRP A 57 -6.62 -27.86 3.58
CA TRP A 57 -6.09 -27.89 2.24
C TRP A 57 -4.61 -28.24 2.29
N ASP A 58 -4.31 -29.52 2.07
CA ASP A 58 -2.94 -29.99 1.86
C ASP A 58 -2.71 -30.21 0.36
N LEU A 59 -1.51 -29.85 -0.14
CA LEU A 59 -1.18 -30.02 -1.57
C LEU A 59 -1.12 -31.50 -1.98
N ILE A 60 -0.88 -32.38 -1.00
CA ILE A 60 -0.59 -33.81 -1.20
C ILE A 60 -1.83 -34.68 -0.91
N SER A 61 -2.77 -34.21 -0.08
CA SER A 61 -3.88 -35.04 0.39
C SER A 61 -5.09 -34.99 -0.56
N LEU A 62 -5.58 -36.17 -0.97
CA LEU A 62 -6.78 -36.32 -1.80
C LEU A 62 -8.07 -35.98 -1.05
N HIS A 63 -8.06 -36.06 0.30
CA HIS A 63 -9.19 -35.74 1.15
C HIS A 63 -9.03 -34.34 1.76
N LYS A 64 -10.02 -33.48 1.53
CA LYS A 64 -10.05 -32.08 1.99
C LYS A 64 -11.23 -31.87 2.94
N PRO A 65 -11.20 -32.42 4.17
CA PRO A 65 -12.29 -32.23 5.11
C PRO A 65 -12.44 -30.75 5.48
N PHE A 66 -13.69 -30.35 5.71
CA PHE A 66 -14.01 -29.05 6.29
C PHE A 66 -13.67 -29.07 7.77
N VAL A 67 -12.72 -28.25 8.21
CA VAL A 67 -12.23 -28.21 9.60
C VAL A 67 -12.65 -26.92 10.31
N GLY A 68 -13.39 -26.05 9.62
CA GLY A 68 -13.83 -24.76 10.15
C GLY A 68 -12.64 -23.93 10.64
N LEU A 69 -12.65 -23.54 11.92
CA LEU A 69 -11.59 -22.73 12.52
C LEU A 69 -10.39 -23.53 13.03
N GLY A 70 -10.35 -24.86 12.86
CA GLY A 70 -9.27 -25.71 13.35
C GLY A 70 -7.88 -25.32 12.84
N ASN A 71 -7.80 -24.82 11.61
CA ASN A 71 -6.55 -24.31 11.02
C ASN A 71 -6.00 -23.10 11.79
N TYR A 72 -6.87 -22.18 12.22
CA TYR A 72 -6.46 -21.00 12.97
C TYR A 72 -5.97 -21.34 14.37
N VAL A 73 -6.62 -22.28 15.05
CA VAL A 73 -6.17 -22.76 16.37
C VAL A 73 -4.79 -23.41 16.27
N ARG A 74 -4.58 -24.24 15.23
CA ARG A 74 -3.28 -24.87 14.98
C ARG A 74 -2.18 -23.84 14.66
N LEU A 75 -2.49 -22.82 13.86
CA LEU A 75 -1.55 -21.73 13.55
C LEU A 75 -1.18 -20.92 14.80
N MET A 76 -2.14 -20.63 15.67
CA MET A 76 -1.90 -19.88 16.91
C MET A 76 -1.15 -20.68 17.97
N ALA A 77 -1.07 -22.00 17.84
CA ALA A 77 -0.25 -22.86 18.69
C ALA A 77 1.17 -23.08 18.12
N ASP A 78 1.44 -22.66 16.88
CA ASP A 78 2.74 -22.82 16.23
C ASP A 78 3.67 -21.67 16.61
N GLU A 79 4.76 -22.00 17.32
CA GLU A 79 5.77 -21.03 17.74
C GLU A 79 6.41 -20.29 16.55
N ASN A 80 6.61 -20.97 15.41
CA ASN A 80 7.20 -20.35 14.23
C ASN A 80 6.27 -19.29 13.65
N PHE A 81 4.96 -19.55 13.65
CA PHE A 81 3.97 -18.58 13.18
C PHE A 81 3.95 -17.33 14.07
N ILE A 82 3.95 -17.52 15.40
CA ILE A 82 3.98 -16.40 16.35
C ILE A 82 5.28 -15.60 16.21
N GLN A 83 6.43 -16.27 16.08
CA GLN A 83 7.71 -15.61 15.88
C GLN A 83 7.74 -14.82 14.56
N ALA A 84 7.28 -15.42 13.45
CA ALA A 84 7.19 -14.75 12.17
C ALA A 84 6.26 -13.53 12.22
N LEU A 85 5.12 -13.64 12.91
CA LEU A 85 4.17 -12.55 13.12
C LEU A 85 4.81 -11.41 13.91
N LYS A 86 5.45 -11.71 15.05
CA LYS A 86 6.17 -10.72 15.86
C LYS A 86 7.26 -10.02 15.06
N ASN A 87 8.09 -10.77 14.35
CA ASN A 87 9.18 -10.21 13.54
C ASN A 87 8.63 -9.28 12.46
N THR A 88 7.57 -9.70 11.76
CA THR A 88 6.92 -8.88 10.73
C THR A 88 6.32 -7.61 11.33
N THR A 89 5.60 -7.72 12.45
CA THR A 89 4.99 -6.56 13.13
C THR A 89 6.05 -5.57 13.61
N VAL A 90 7.10 -6.05 14.28
CA VAL A 90 8.20 -5.21 14.76
C VAL A 90 8.92 -4.55 13.59
N TYR A 91 9.24 -5.30 12.54
CA TYR A 91 9.89 -4.78 11.34
C TYR A 91 9.02 -3.71 10.64
N SER A 92 7.73 -3.97 10.43
CA SER A 92 6.81 -3.01 9.81
C SER A 92 6.65 -1.75 10.65
N ALA A 93 6.44 -1.89 11.97
CA ALA A 93 6.30 -0.75 12.87
C ALA A 93 7.59 0.09 12.92
N ALA A 94 8.75 -0.55 13.09
CA ALA A 94 10.03 0.13 13.08
C ALA A 94 10.26 0.85 11.74
N THR A 95 9.97 0.21 10.61
CA THR A 95 10.09 0.82 9.27
C THR A 95 9.20 2.05 9.13
N VAL A 96 7.93 1.98 9.55
CA VAL A 96 7.02 3.12 9.49
C VAL A 96 7.50 4.26 10.39
N ILE A 97 7.93 3.96 11.61
CA ILE A 97 8.42 4.98 12.56
C ILE A 97 9.67 5.67 12.01
N VAL A 98 10.67 4.88 11.61
CA VAL A 98 11.95 5.41 11.08
C VAL A 98 11.72 6.20 9.79
N SER A 99 10.95 5.66 8.84
CA SER A 99 10.65 6.38 7.60
C SER A 99 9.89 7.67 7.84
N THR A 100 8.93 7.69 8.77
CA THR A 100 8.17 8.90 9.13
C THR A 100 9.06 9.94 9.81
N LEU A 101 9.91 9.52 10.76
CA LEU A 101 10.84 10.41 11.47
C LEU A 101 11.90 11.02 10.55
N VAL A 102 12.28 10.34 9.49
CA VAL A 102 13.25 10.85 8.50
C VAL A 102 12.56 11.68 7.42
N ALA A 103 11.42 11.22 6.90
CA ALA A 103 10.72 11.88 5.81
C ALA A 103 10.10 13.22 6.22
N LEU A 104 9.57 13.35 7.44
CA LEU A 104 8.95 14.59 7.93
C LEU A 104 9.93 15.77 7.98
N PRO A 105 11.09 15.67 8.65
CA PRO A 105 12.09 16.75 8.66
C PRO A 105 12.59 17.10 7.27
N LEU A 106 12.85 16.09 6.43
CA LEU A 106 13.28 16.30 5.04
C LEU A 106 12.20 17.03 4.23
N ALA A 107 10.93 16.65 4.38
CA ALA A 107 9.83 17.30 3.70
C ALA A 107 9.67 18.77 4.13
N VAL A 108 9.79 19.07 5.43
CA VAL A 108 9.73 20.45 5.95
C VAL A 108 10.91 21.29 5.45
N PHE A 109 12.13 20.72 5.44
CA PHE A 109 13.32 21.39 4.93
C PHE A 109 13.20 21.73 3.43
N LEU A 110 12.61 20.83 2.63
CA LEU A 110 12.40 21.02 1.19
C LEU A 110 11.16 21.83 0.82
N ALA A 111 10.21 21.99 1.75
CA ALA A 111 9.03 22.82 1.52
C ALA A 111 9.39 24.30 1.36
N GLY A 112 10.50 24.76 1.95
CA GLY A 112 11.10 26.04 1.59
C GLY A 112 11.57 25.98 0.14
N LYS A 113 11.21 26.98 -0.69
CA LYS A 113 11.57 27.11 -2.12
C LYS A 113 13.08 27.03 -2.36
N THR A 114 13.64 25.84 -2.28
CA THR A 114 15.05 25.56 -2.47
C THR A 114 15.22 24.96 -3.86
N ARG A 115 16.26 25.41 -4.57
CA ARG A 115 16.63 24.88 -5.90
C ARG A 115 16.93 23.38 -5.88
N LEU A 116 17.17 22.81 -4.69
CA LEU A 116 17.50 21.41 -4.44
C LEU A 116 16.29 20.48 -4.31
N ALA A 117 15.07 21.01 -4.16
CA ALA A 117 13.86 20.19 -4.02
C ALA A 117 13.65 19.22 -5.20
N GLY A 118 13.91 19.68 -6.42
CA GLY A 118 13.79 18.84 -7.63
C GLY A 118 14.84 17.71 -7.71
N LEU A 119 16.06 17.94 -7.23
CA LEU A 119 17.11 16.91 -7.22
C LEU A 119 16.80 15.80 -6.21
N TYR A 120 16.37 16.17 -5.01
CA TYR A 120 15.96 15.22 -3.99
C TYR A 120 14.76 14.37 -4.45
N GLN A 121 13.77 15.02 -5.09
CA GLN A 121 12.62 14.33 -5.64
C GLN A 121 13.07 13.22 -6.61
N THR A 122 13.99 13.53 -7.53
CA THR A 122 14.54 12.54 -8.47
C THR A 122 15.27 11.40 -7.76
N ILE A 123 16.13 11.69 -6.78
CA ILE A 123 16.90 10.66 -6.05
C ILE A 123 15.98 9.76 -5.22
N TYR A 124 14.98 10.32 -4.56
CA TYR A 124 14.01 9.56 -3.75
C TYR A 124 13.11 8.68 -4.63
N PHE A 125 12.70 9.17 -5.80
CA PHE A 125 11.85 8.39 -6.71
C PHE A 125 12.61 7.30 -7.46
N LEU A 126 13.90 7.49 -7.75
CA LEU A 126 14.73 6.54 -8.49
C LEU A 126 14.63 5.09 -7.97
N PRO A 127 14.84 4.81 -6.67
CA PRO A 127 14.75 3.44 -6.15
C PRO A 127 13.31 2.91 -6.11
N VAL A 128 12.31 3.79 -5.94
CA VAL A 128 10.89 3.39 -5.83
C VAL A 128 10.34 2.92 -7.18
N ILE A 129 10.79 3.54 -8.27
CA ILE A 129 10.41 3.12 -9.63
C ILE A 129 11.29 2.00 -10.18
N THR A 130 12.42 1.71 -9.53
CA THR A 130 13.33 0.64 -9.94
C THR A 130 12.70 -0.72 -9.60
N PRO A 131 12.69 -1.69 -10.54
CA PRO A 131 12.17 -3.01 -10.24
C PRO A 131 12.96 -3.69 -9.10
N MET A 132 12.27 -4.53 -8.33
CA MET A 132 12.88 -5.17 -7.15
C MET A 132 14.11 -6.05 -7.49
N VAL A 133 14.13 -6.65 -8.68
CA VAL A 133 15.21 -7.57 -9.10
C VAL A 133 16.57 -6.84 -9.26
N PRO A 134 16.70 -5.78 -10.09
CA PRO A 134 17.92 -4.98 -10.14
C PRO A 134 18.31 -4.37 -8.78
N MET A 135 17.32 -3.95 -7.97
CA MET A 135 17.58 -3.37 -6.65
C MET A 135 18.23 -4.39 -5.70
N ALA A 136 17.76 -5.64 -5.71
CA ALA A 136 18.36 -6.72 -4.93
C ALA A 136 19.81 -7.01 -5.35
N ILE A 137 20.11 -6.96 -6.64
CA ILE A 137 21.47 -7.12 -7.17
C ILE A 137 22.37 -5.96 -6.74
N ALA A 138 21.87 -4.72 -6.80
CA ALA A 138 22.61 -3.55 -6.35
C ALA A 138 22.98 -3.65 -4.86
N TRP A 139 22.03 -4.05 -4.00
CA TRP A 139 22.30 -4.32 -2.59
C TRP A 139 23.30 -5.46 -2.40
N LYS A 140 23.16 -6.54 -3.17
CA LYS A 140 24.11 -7.66 -3.13
C LYS A 140 25.53 -7.18 -3.43
N TRP A 141 25.73 -6.32 -4.42
CA TRP A 141 27.04 -5.74 -4.75
C TRP A 141 27.56 -4.78 -3.69
N ILE A 142 26.69 -3.97 -3.06
CA ILE A 142 27.06 -3.08 -1.95
C ILE A 142 27.55 -3.88 -0.74
N TYR A 143 26.90 -5.02 -0.46
CA TYR A 143 27.23 -5.93 0.64
C TYR A 143 28.19 -7.06 0.25
N ASP A 144 28.70 -7.10 -0.98
CA ASP A 144 29.62 -8.15 -1.45
C ASP A 144 31.01 -7.96 -0.83
N TYR A 145 31.55 -9.04 -0.27
CA TYR A 145 32.76 -9.06 0.55
C TYR A 145 34.04 -8.80 -0.27
N ASN A 146 34.08 -9.18 -1.55
CA ASN A 146 35.30 -9.16 -2.37
C ASN A 146 35.54 -7.84 -3.13
N TYR A 147 34.49 -7.06 -3.40
CA TYR A 147 34.56 -5.83 -4.21
C TYR A 147 33.80 -4.64 -3.59
N GLY A 148 33.24 -4.80 -2.40
CA GLY A 148 32.50 -3.73 -1.71
C GLY A 148 33.39 -2.53 -1.38
N ILE A 149 32.94 -1.34 -1.73
CA ILE A 149 33.55 -0.03 -1.39
C ILE A 149 33.79 0.12 0.13
N LEU A 150 33.08 -0.66 0.95
CA LEU A 150 33.21 -0.71 2.41
C LEU A 150 34.38 -1.56 2.92
N ASN A 151 34.88 -2.55 2.17
CA ASN A 151 35.99 -3.42 2.62
C ASN A 151 37.37 -2.91 2.19
N SER A 152 37.44 -2.10 1.14
CA SER A 152 38.71 -1.55 0.64
C SER A 152 39.42 -0.62 1.65
N ARG A 153 38.72 -0.10 2.67
CA ARG A 153 39.28 0.79 3.68
C ARG A 153 39.72 0.13 5.00
N CYS A 154 39.40 -1.15 5.24
CA CYS A 154 39.73 -1.80 6.53
C CYS A 154 40.63 -3.04 6.43
N GLY A 155 41.11 -3.41 5.23
CA GLY A 155 41.78 -4.70 5.00
C GLY A 155 43.23 -4.68 4.49
N ARG A 156 43.99 -3.58 4.66
CA ARG A 156 45.42 -3.58 4.27
C ARG A 156 46.30 -2.73 5.19
N SER A 157 46.43 -3.16 6.45
CA SER A 157 47.47 -2.71 7.37
C SER A 157 47.77 -3.80 8.41
N SER A 158 48.41 -4.87 7.99
CA SER A 158 49.41 -5.59 8.80
C SER A 158 50.16 -6.56 7.88
N SER A 159 51.48 -6.47 7.98
CA SER A 159 52.55 -7.20 7.30
C SER A 159 52.36 -8.70 7.14
#